data_AF-A0A8H7D4Q8-F1
#
_entry.id   AF-A0A8H7D4Q8-F1
#
_cell.length_a   1.000
_cell.length_b   1.000
_cell.length_c   1.000
_cell.angle_alpha   90.00
_cell.angle_beta   90.00
_cell.angle_gamma   90.00
#
_symmetry.space_group_name_H-M   'P 1'
#
loop_
_entity.id
_entity.type
_entity.pdbx_description
1 polymer ?
#
loop_
_entity_poly.entity_id
_entity_poly.type
_entity_poly.pdbx_seq_one_letter_code
_entity_poly.pdbx_strand_id
1 'polypeptide(L)'
;MNIVINLSTAADTQHQGIWMENGSGGFLGDLIINGGKYGMWVGNQQFTVRNVTVNNAQTAIFASWDWGWTYQGVNINNCGVGFDLTTGSTSAVQAVSAEAIIDATVTNTPIFVRTSTASDGTLVGAGSLVLNNVKLSNVSTAVGVVDGTVVLAGGTTTIASWGQGNVYQGSSSTGTFTQGTLAAPPKPSVLLDGAGKIFGKGHPQYATYAVSDFVSVRDQGAKGDGSTDDTAALQAVFDAYAGCKIIFFDAGTYVVTSTLKIPAGTQVVGEAWSVIAGKGSAFQDQSNPQVVVQVGAPGSTGLMEITDIIFATIGPTPGAIVVEWNVKQTTTGGAGMWDSYIRLGGAAGTNLESNCPTDGSGGIDNCYAAFLALHLTASSTAYLEGTWVWLADHDMDGTGNPMISLYSGRGILSESAGPVWMIGTAAEHHALYQYNLQGAQNHYMGLIQTETPYYQPTPAAPSPFSVNSTFKDPSFNGVSSAWGLTVANSSNILVFGAGLYSFYSNYDQTCLTSVNCQDQIVNIDSTSSVYIYNLQTVGTTYQLSVGGTGIVNQANNANGFAQTITSWTQ
;
A
#
# COMPACT_ATOMS: atom_id res chain seq x y z
N MET A 1 5.31 -4.09 15.62
CA MET A 1 4.04 -4.83 15.86
C MET A 1 4.07 -5.54 17.20
N ASN A 2 2.90 -5.89 17.76
CA ASN A 2 2.78 -6.60 19.05
C ASN A 2 3.54 -5.93 20.21
N ILE A 3 3.33 -4.63 20.40
CA ILE A 3 3.99 -3.84 21.47
C ILE A 3 2.94 -3.34 22.45
N VAL A 4 3.23 -3.49 23.74
CA VAL A 4 2.48 -2.86 24.83
C VAL A 4 3.32 -1.71 25.41
N ILE A 5 2.80 -0.49 25.33
CA ILE A 5 3.47 0.73 25.82
C ILE A 5 2.74 1.20 27.08
N ASN A 6 3.44 1.26 28.22
CA ASN A 6 2.86 1.69 29.51
C ASN A 6 3.44 3.04 29.93
N LEU A 7 2.57 4.02 30.10
CA LEU A 7 2.90 5.42 30.33
C LEU A 7 2.17 5.94 31.59
N SER A 8 2.67 7.04 32.16
CA SER A 8 2.02 7.67 33.32
C SER A 8 0.67 8.29 32.94
N THR A 9 -0.32 8.14 33.82
CA THR A 9 -1.64 8.81 33.76
C THR A 9 -1.74 10.01 34.70
N ALA A 10 -0.63 10.47 35.28
CA ALA A 10 -0.61 11.69 36.09
C ALA A 10 -1.09 12.90 35.27
N ALA A 11 -1.77 13.85 35.89
CA ALA A 11 -2.38 14.99 35.19
C ALA A 11 -1.35 15.86 34.45
N ASP A 12 -0.12 15.94 34.95
CA ASP A 12 1.00 16.70 34.39
C ASP A 12 1.95 15.87 33.51
N THR A 13 1.59 14.61 33.20
CA THR A 13 2.39 13.70 32.37
C THR A 13 2.79 14.33 31.04
N GLN A 14 4.05 14.13 30.65
CA GLN A 14 4.56 14.47 29.31
C GLN A 14 4.95 13.21 28.52
N HIS A 15 4.56 12.02 29.01
CA HIS A 15 4.88 10.77 28.33
C HIS A 15 4.16 10.69 26.98
N GLN A 16 4.87 10.21 25.98
CA GLN A 16 4.34 9.92 24.64
C GLN A 16 4.75 8.50 24.24
N GLY A 17 3.83 7.74 23.64
CA GLY A 17 4.11 6.34 23.29
C GLY A 17 4.92 6.22 22.01
N ILE A 18 4.37 6.73 20.91
CA ILE A 18 5.06 6.87 19.62
C ILE A 18 5.30 8.35 19.35
N TRP A 19 6.50 8.68 18.88
CA TRP A 19 6.81 9.98 18.32
C TRP A 19 7.36 9.76 16.91
N MET A 20 6.67 10.34 15.93
CA MET A 20 7.02 10.32 14.53
C MET A 20 6.82 11.73 14.00
N GLU A 21 7.90 12.42 13.68
CA GLU A 21 7.88 13.81 13.26
C GLU A 21 7.79 13.99 11.74
N ASN A 22 8.30 13.03 10.98
CA ASN A 22 8.19 12.95 9.52
C ASN A 22 8.45 11.52 9.01
N GLY A 23 8.39 11.36 7.69
CA GLY A 23 8.80 10.15 6.98
C GLY A 23 7.92 9.92 5.75
N SER A 24 8.17 8.80 5.06
CA SER A 24 7.31 8.24 4.02
C SER A 24 7.05 6.79 4.37
N GLY A 25 6.18 6.59 5.37
CA GLY A 25 5.78 5.27 5.83
C GLY A 25 4.68 4.69 4.95
N GLY A 26 4.19 3.49 5.21
CA GLY A 26 4.60 2.52 6.22
C GLY A 26 3.38 1.82 6.81
N PHE A 27 3.60 0.65 7.40
CA PHE A 27 2.59 -0.10 8.13
C PHE A 27 2.97 -0.24 9.59
N LEU A 28 1.99 -0.12 10.49
CA LEU A 28 2.12 -0.54 11.87
C LEU A 28 0.79 -1.13 12.34
N GLY A 29 0.88 -2.06 13.27
CA GLY A 29 -0.31 -2.60 13.88
C GLY A 29 -0.07 -3.47 15.10
N ASP A 30 -1.20 -3.90 15.65
CA ASP A 30 -1.29 -4.80 16.80
C ASP A 30 -0.59 -4.20 18.04
N LEU A 31 -0.99 -2.97 18.41
CA LEU A 31 -0.40 -2.22 19.53
C LEU A 31 -1.40 -1.98 20.65
N ILE A 32 -0.91 -1.94 21.90
CA ILE A 32 -1.67 -1.49 23.07
C ILE A 32 -0.90 -0.38 23.77
N ILE A 33 -1.52 0.78 23.94
CA ILE A 33 -0.90 1.94 24.58
C ILE A 33 -1.74 2.33 25.80
N ASN A 34 -1.13 2.36 26.98
CA ASN A 34 -1.79 2.63 28.25
C ASN A 34 -1.24 3.93 28.87
N GLY A 35 -2.08 4.94 29.02
CA GLY A 35 -1.74 6.23 29.61
C GLY A 35 -1.04 7.19 28.65
N GLY A 36 -0.40 8.22 29.20
CA GLY A 36 0.37 9.21 28.46
C GLY A 36 -0.41 10.48 28.12
N LYS A 37 0.34 11.52 27.78
CA LYS A 37 -0.20 12.75 27.17
C LYS A 37 -0.69 12.45 25.76
N TYR A 38 0.18 11.79 24.99
CA TYR A 38 -0.13 11.28 23.66
C TYR A 38 0.10 9.77 23.63
N GLY A 39 -0.91 9.01 23.20
CA GLY A 39 -0.67 7.61 22.85
C GLY A 39 0.31 7.56 21.67
N MET A 40 -0.03 8.28 20.61
CA MET A 40 0.80 8.50 19.43
C MET A 40 0.85 9.99 19.10
N TRP A 41 2.05 10.54 18.89
CA TRP A 41 2.29 11.83 18.24
C TRP A 41 2.91 11.53 16.88
N VAL A 42 2.16 11.75 15.80
CA VAL A 42 2.56 11.34 14.45
C VAL A 42 2.56 12.48 13.44
N GLY A 43 3.40 12.34 12.43
CA GLY A 43 3.47 13.18 11.26
C GLY A 43 4.29 12.48 10.18
N ASN A 44 3.70 12.27 9.00
CA ASN A 44 4.30 11.49 7.91
C ASN A 44 3.48 11.70 6.64
N GLN A 45 4.08 11.56 5.45
CA GLN A 45 3.37 11.67 4.17
C GLN A 45 2.11 10.77 4.15
N GLN A 46 2.29 9.47 4.40
CA GLN A 46 1.21 8.51 4.48
C GLN A 46 1.53 7.38 5.45
N PHE A 47 0.50 6.69 5.95
CA PHE A 47 0.68 5.50 6.77
C PHE A 47 -0.60 4.67 6.84
N THR A 48 -0.43 3.37 7.07
CA THR A 48 -1.53 2.46 7.43
C THR A 48 -1.36 1.95 8.86
N VAL A 49 -2.38 2.16 9.68
CA VAL A 49 -2.41 1.79 11.10
C VAL A 49 -3.55 0.80 11.32
N ARG A 50 -3.23 -0.43 11.77
CA ARG A 50 -4.25 -1.45 12.03
C ARG A 50 -4.24 -1.96 13.47
N ASN A 51 -5.43 -2.16 14.05
CA ASN A 51 -5.59 -2.84 15.34
C ASN A 51 -4.73 -2.21 16.47
N VAL A 52 -4.87 -0.90 16.65
CA VAL A 52 -4.24 -0.17 17.75
C VAL A 52 -5.27 0.12 18.82
N THR A 53 -4.93 -0.21 20.07
CA THR A 53 -5.76 0.10 21.24
C THR A 53 -5.08 1.14 22.10
N VAL A 54 -5.77 2.23 22.43
CA VAL A 54 -5.27 3.27 23.34
C VAL A 54 -6.21 3.44 24.53
N ASN A 55 -5.65 3.36 25.74
CA ASN A 55 -6.38 3.39 26.99
C ASN A 55 -5.91 4.53 27.88
N ASN A 56 -6.82 5.34 28.41
CA ASN A 56 -6.56 6.32 29.48
C ASN A 56 -5.49 7.38 29.12
N ALA A 57 -5.32 7.70 27.84
CA ALA A 57 -4.44 8.78 27.38
C ALA A 57 -5.18 10.13 27.43
N GLN A 58 -4.46 11.24 27.60
CA GLN A 58 -5.08 12.56 27.46
C GLN A 58 -5.58 12.76 26.02
N THR A 59 -4.72 12.45 25.04
CA THR A 59 -5.06 12.34 23.62
C THR A 59 -4.55 10.99 23.10
N ALA A 60 -5.42 10.20 22.46
CA ALA A 60 -5.00 8.89 21.97
C ALA A 60 -4.03 9.02 20.78
N ILE A 61 -4.40 9.81 19.77
CA ILE A 61 -3.62 10.07 18.56
C ILE A 61 -3.60 11.58 18.33
N PHE A 62 -2.42 12.18 18.41
CA PHE A 62 -2.16 13.55 18.01
C PHE A 62 -1.45 13.51 16.65
N ALA A 63 -2.13 13.99 15.61
CA ALA A 63 -1.58 14.06 14.26
C ALA A 63 -1.16 15.50 13.96
N SER A 64 0.12 15.68 13.65
CA SER A 64 0.74 16.98 13.43
C SER A 64 0.74 17.39 11.96
N TRP A 65 1.02 16.45 11.05
CA TRP A 65 0.86 16.66 9.61
C TRP A 65 0.76 15.35 8.85
N ASP A 66 0.10 15.35 7.70
CA ASP A 66 0.16 14.26 6.73
C ASP A 66 -0.21 14.73 5.33
N TRP A 67 -0.11 13.82 4.35
CA TRP A 67 -0.88 13.93 3.12
C TRP A 67 -2.13 13.06 3.19
N GLY A 68 -1.99 11.80 3.64
CA GLY A 68 -3.13 10.93 3.87
C GLY A 68 -2.82 9.65 4.66
N TRP A 69 -3.60 9.36 5.70
CA TRP A 69 -3.47 8.17 6.53
C TRP A 69 -4.73 7.29 6.51
N THR A 70 -4.54 6.00 6.76
CA THR A 70 -5.62 5.04 6.97
C THR A 70 -5.50 4.34 8.31
N TYR A 71 -6.58 4.38 9.10
CA TYR A 71 -6.71 3.75 10.40
C TYR A 71 -7.80 2.67 10.35
N GLN A 72 -7.42 1.40 10.49
CA GLN A 72 -8.33 0.25 10.49
C GLN A 72 -8.42 -0.38 11.88
N GLY A 73 -9.63 -0.48 12.43
CA GLY A 73 -9.89 -1.25 13.65
C GLY A 73 -9.25 -0.65 14.91
N VAL A 74 -9.15 0.67 15.00
CA VAL A 74 -8.63 1.37 16.19
C VAL A 74 -9.63 1.31 17.34
N ASN A 75 -9.14 1.06 18.56
CA ASN A 75 -9.95 1.03 19.79
C ASN A 75 -9.47 2.12 20.76
N ILE A 76 -10.35 3.04 21.15
CA ILE A 76 -10.01 4.17 22.01
C ILE A 76 -10.89 4.12 23.26
N ASN A 77 -10.28 4.01 24.43
CA ASN A 77 -10.99 3.79 25.70
C ASN A 77 -10.58 4.83 26.74
N ASN A 78 -11.57 5.54 27.29
CA ASN A 78 -11.40 6.48 28.41
C ASN A 78 -10.33 7.56 28.14
N CYS A 79 -10.21 8.03 26.89
CA CYS A 79 -9.26 9.09 26.55
C CYS A 79 -9.92 10.47 26.67
N GLY A 80 -9.14 11.54 26.78
CA GLY A 80 -9.70 12.91 26.71
C GLY A 80 -10.15 13.26 25.29
N VAL A 81 -9.30 12.98 24.31
CA VAL A 81 -9.58 13.09 22.87
C VAL A 81 -9.10 11.83 22.16
N GLY A 82 -9.85 11.36 21.16
CA GLY A 82 -9.42 10.26 20.30
C GLY A 82 -8.33 10.71 19.33
N PHE A 83 -8.73 11.37 18.25
CA PHE A 83 -7.86 11.96 17.24
C PHE A 83 -7.86 13.49 17.42
N ASP A 84 -6.68 14.07 17.62
CA ASP A 84 -6.47 15.50 17.71
C ASP A 84 -5.59 15.94 16.54
N LEU A 85 -6.25 16.53 15.54
CA LEU A 85 -5.69 16.78 14.22
C LEU A 85 -5.30 18.24 14.09
N THR A 86 -4.02 18.50 13.87
CA THR A 86 -3.56 19.84 13.48
C THR A 86 -3.95 20.06 12.03
N THR A 87 -5.03 20.81 11.76
CA THR A 87 -5.49 21.17 10.42
C THR A 87 -5.11 22.61 10.06
N GLY A 88 -5.24 22.98 8.79
CA GLY A 88 -4.80 24.28 8.27
C GLY A 88 -3.75 24.18 7.17
N SER A 89 -3.63 23.02 6.52
CA SER A 89 -2.65 22.80 5.45
C SER A 89 -2.76 23.86 4.36
N THR A 90 -1.62 24.46 4.02
CA THR A 90 -1.43 25.35 2.86
C THR A 90 -0.24 24.87 2.05
N SER A 91 0.06 25.48 0.91
CA SER A 91 1.27 25.17 0.15
C SER A 91 2.57 25.47 0.90
N ALA A 92 2.54 26.32 1.94
CA ALA A 92 3.71 26.72 2.73
C ALA A 92 3.78 26.07 4.12
N VAL A 93 2.65 25.54 4.62
CA VAL A 93 2.54 24.97 5.96
C VAL A 93 1.87 23.61 5.85
N GLN A 94 2.59 22.55 6.18
CA GLN A 94 2.03 21.21 6.26
C GLN A 94 1.28 21.05 7.59
N ALA A 95 0.09 20.50 7.49
CA ALA A 95 -0.76 20.08 8.60
C ALA A 95 -1.43 18.76 8.15
N VAL A 96 -2.37 18.23 8.94
CA VAL A 96 -3.15 17.05 8.57
C VAL A 96 -4.02 17.39 7.38
N SER A 97 -3.78 16.68 6.28
CA SER A 97 -4.51 16.84 5.04
C SER A 97 -5.61 15.80 4.90
N ALA A 98 -5.42 14.52 5.25
CA ALA A 98 -6.47 13.53 5.07
C ALA A 98 -6.43 12.33 6.01
N GLU A 99 -7.56 12.06 6.66
CA GLU A 99 -7.70 10.93 7.58
C GLU A 99 -8.83 9.98 7.17
N ALA A 100 -8.52 8.71 6.89
CA ALA A 100 -9.49 7.68 6.56
C ALA A 100 -9.58 6.66 7.71
N ILE A 101 -10.69 6.66 8.45
CA ILE A 101 -10.86 5.83 9.65
C ILE A 101 -11.99 4.81 9.44
N ILE A 102 -11.67 3.53 9.53
CA ILE A 102 -12.60 2.41 9.32
C ILE A 102 -12.63 1.44 10.50
N ASP A 103 -13.83 0.97 10.86
CA ASP A 103 -14.08 -0.08 11.86
C ASP A 103 -13.59 0.24 13.29
N ALA A 104 -13.53 1.55 13.62
CA ALA A 104 -13.10 2.01 14.92
C ALA A 104 -14.15 1.80 16.02
N THR A 105 -13.70 1.62 17.26
CA THR A 105 -14.54 1.54 18.46
C THR A 105 -14.05 2.51 19.51
N VAL A 106 -14.93 3.41 19.97
CA VAL A 106 -14.57 4.52 20.85
C VAL A 106 -15.52 4.52 22.05
N THR A 107 -14.95 4.45 23.26
CA THR A 107 -15.72 4.30 24.50
C THR A 107 -15.29 5.32 25.54
N ASN A 108 -16.27 5.97 26.19
CA ASN A 108 -16.08 6.93 27.29
C ASN A 108 -15.03 8.01 27.00
N THR A 109 -15.01 8.51 25.76
CA THR A 109 -14.06 9.52 25.29
C THR A 109 -14.87 10.73 24.85
N PRO A 110 -14.78 11.90 25.50
CA PRO A 110 -15.68 13.03 25.25
C PRO A 110 -15.71 13.50 23.79
N ILE A 111 -14.55 13.48 23.11
CA ILE A 111 -14.41 13.89 21.71
C ILE A 111 -13.68 12.79 20.94
N PHE A 112 -14.32 12.23 19.91
CA PHE A 112 -13.66 11.25 19.05
C PHE A 112 -12.65 11.90 18.11
N VAL A 113 -13.05 12.81 17.23
CA VAL A 113 -12.14 13.57 16.36
C VAL A 113 -12.26 15.06 16.67
N ARG A 114 -11.12 15.73 16.81
CA ARG A 114 -11.02 17.18 17.00
C ARG A 114 -10.06 17.78 15.97
N THR A 115 -10.51 18.79 15.23
CA THR A 115 -9.63 19.57 14.35
C THR A 115 -9.22 20.89 15.00
N SER A 116 -8.04 21.41 14.66
CA SER A 116 -7.57 22.71 15.16
C SER A 116 -8.27 23.90 14.51
N THR A 117 -8.74 23.73 13.26
CA THR A 117 -9.44 24.77 12.50
C THR A 117 -10.79 24.25 12.01
N ALA A 118 -11.82 25.08 12.08
CA ALA A 118 -13.13 24.78 11.48
C ALA A 118 -13.06 24.86 9.96
N SER A 119 -13.83 24.01 9.26
CA SER A 119 -14.06 24.21 7.83
C SER A 119 -15.02 25.38 7.61
N ASP A 120 -14.77 26.17 6.56
CA ASP A 120 -15.63 27.25 6.08
C ASP A 120 -16.54 26.81 4.91
N GLY A 121 -16.74 25.51 4.75
CA GLY A 121 -17.42 24.93 3.59
C GLY A 121 -16.48 24.64 2.41
N THR A 122 -15.16 24.71 2.63
CA THR A 122 -14.15 24.34 1.65
C THR A 122 -13.16 23.31 2.22
N LEU A 123 -12.48 22.59 1.32
CA LEU A 123 -11.44 21.62 1.69
C LEU A 123 -10.14 22.31 2.14
N VAL A 124 -9.83 23.47 1.55
CA VAL A 124 -8.58 24.20 1.79
C VAL A 124 -8.47 24.59 3.26
N GLY A 125 -7.43 24.12 3.94
CA GLY A 125 -7.20 24.38 5.37
C GLY A 125 -8.08 23.56 6.33
N ALA A 126 -9.15 22.91 5.85
CA ALA A 126 -10.01 22.07 6.69
C ALA A 126 -9.48 20.64 6.85
N GLY A 127 -8.83 20.12 5.81
CA GLY A 127 -8.47 18.70 5.70
C GLY A 127 -9.67 17.80 5.39
N SER A 128 -9.37 16.66 4.79
CA SER A 128 -10.32 15.59 4.46
C SER A 128 -10.47 14.64 5.64
N LEU A 129 -11.69 14.19 5.92
CA LEU A 129 -11.96 13.16 6.93
C LEU A 129 -12.99 12.19 6.38
N VAL A 130 -12.74 10.89 6.51
CA VAL A 130 -13.71 9.84 6.20
C VAL A 130 -13.83 8.91 7.40
N LEU A 131 -15.06 8.71 7.86
CA LEU A 131 -15.41 7.81 8.95
C LEU A 131 -16.31 6.70 8.40
N ASN A 132 -15.93 5.45 8.58
CA ASN A 132 -16.71 4.31 8.11
C ASN A 132 -16.82 3.22 9.18
N ASN A 133 -18.04 2.80 9.51
CA ASN A 133 -18.32 1.84 10.57
C ASN A 133 -17.65 2.18 11.92
N VAL A 134 -17.83 3.42 12.39
CA VAL A 134 -17.30 3.87 13.68
C VAL A 134 -18.34 3.67 14.77
N LYS A 135 -18.05 2.82 15.74
CA LYS A 135 -18.91 2.57 16.90
C LYS A 135 -18.52 3.48 18.07
N LEU A 136 -19.47 4.28 18.52
CA LEU A 136 -19.32 5.19 19.64
C LEU A 136 -20.14 4.71 20.84
N SER A 137 -19.58 4.79 22.04
CA SER A 137 -20.28 4.54 23.30
C SER A 137 -19.89 5.59 24.32
N ASN A 138 -20.86 6.40 24.76
CA ASN A 138 -20.64 7.53 25.68
C ASN A 138 -19.58 8.53 25.16
N VAL A 139 -19.68 8.90 23.89
CA VAL A 139 -18.80 9.88 23.24
C VAL A 139 -19.63 11.09 22.84
N SER A 140 -19.59 12.21 23.56
CA SER A 140 -20.50 13.34 23.31
C SER A 140 -20.35 13.98 21.92
N THR A 141 -19.11 14.10 21.44
CA THR A 141 -18.79 14.75 20.17
C THR A 141 -18.06 13.75 19.27
N ALA A 142 -18.65 13.40 18.13
CA ALA A 142 -17.99 12.54 17.16
C ALA A 142 -16.92 13.31 16.38
N VAL A 143 -17.28 14.49 15.87
CA VAL A 143 -16.36 15.40 15.18
C VAL A 143 -16.58 16.81 15.72
N GLY A 144 -15.53 17.47 16.17
CA GLY A 144 -15.58 18.84 16.67
C GLY A 144 -14.33 19.64 16.35
N VAL A 145 -14.34 20.90 16.77
CA VAL A 145 -13.25 21.86 16.58
C VAL A 145 -12.74 22.30 17.96
N VAL A 146 -11.47 22.69 18.05
CA VAL A 146 -10.83 23.16 19.30
C VAL A 146 -11.57 24.33 19.97
N ASP A 147 -12.30 25.14 19.21
CA ASP A 147 -13.10 26.28 19.70
C ASP A 147 -14.42 25.87 20.39
N GLY A 148 -14.74 24.57 20.41
CA GLY A 148 -15.95 24.02 21.01
C GLY A 148 -17.09 23.75 20.01
N THR A 149 -16.92 24.08 18.73
CA THR A 149 -17.90 23.78 17.69
C THR A 149 -18.08 22.27 17.52
N VAL A 150 -19.34 21.82 17.49
CA VAL A 150 -19.69 20.41 17.21
C VAL A 150 -20.10 20.31 15.74
N VAL A 151 -19.30 19.60 14.95
CA VAL A 151 -19.56 19.34 13.51
C VAL A 151 -20.45 18.11 13.35
N LEU A 152 -20.18 17.05 14.12
CA LEU A 152 -20.99 15.85 14.18
C LEU A 152 -21.21 15.47 15.65
N ALA A 153 -22.47 15.47 16.08
CA ALA A 153 -22.85 15.02 17.41
C ALA A 153 -22.54 13.52 17.57
N GLY A 154 -22.05 13.14 18.75
CA GLY A 154 -21.83 11.75 19.10
C GLY A 154 -23.00 11.14 19.88
N GLY A 155 -22.67 10.27 20.82
CA GLY A 155 -23.56 9.62 21.77
C GLY A 155 -23.13 8.18 22.00
N THR A 156 -24.12 7.30 22.07
CA THR A 156 -23.93 5.85 21.90
C THR A 156 -24.63 5.45 20.61
N THR A 157 -23.86 5.29 19.53
CA THR A 157 -24.36 5.13 18.16
C THR A 157 -23.29 4.51 17.26
N THR A 158 -23.65 4.15 16.03
CA THR A 158 -22.70 3.74 14.99
C THR A 158 -22.80 4.70 13.80
N ILE A 159 -21.67 5.31 13.42
CA ILE A 159 -21.53 6.10 12.21
C ILE A 159 -21.25 5.13 11.06
N ALA A 160 -22.21 4.96 10.15
CA ALA A 160 -22.09 4.03 9.04
C ALA A 160 -21.08 4.52 7.99
N SER A 161 -21.27 5.72 7.45
CA SER A 161 -20.36 6.38 6.50
C SER A 161 -20.58 7.90 6.56
N TRP A 162 -19.54 8.65 6.87
CA TRP A 162 -19.56 10.12 6.99
C TRP A 162 -18.25 10.69 6.47
N GLY A 163 -18.26 11.91 5.94
CA GLY A 163 -17.03 12.59 5.58
C GLY A 163 -17.12 14.10 5.52
N GLN A 164 -15.93 14.69 5.51
CA GLN A 164 -15.64 16.11 5.33
C GLN A 164 -14.73 16.29 4.11
N GLY A 165 -15.17 17.07 3.12
CA GLY A 165 -14.40 17.44 1.94
C GLY A 165 -15.14 17.18 0.62
N ASN A 166 -14.41 17.13 -0.49
CA ASN A 166 -15.01 17.12 -1.83
C ASN A 166 -15.42 15.72 -2.29
N VAL A 167 -16.69 15.58 -2.64
CA VAL A 167 -17.32 14.33 -3.09
C VAL A 167 -17.64 14.41 -4.59
N TYR A 168 -17.30 13.35 -5.33
CA TYR A 168 -17.50 13.21 -6.76
C TYR A 168 -18.24 11.91 -7.11
N GLN A 169 -18.86 11.85 -8.29
CA GLN A 169 -19.54 10.66 -8.78
C GLN A 169 -19.40 10.52 -10.30
N GLY A 170 -19.12 9.29 -10.76
CA GLY A 170 -18.99 8.91 -12.15
C GLY A 170 -18.06 9.86 -12.92
N SER A 171 -18.58 10.40 -14.04
CA SER A 171 -17.87 11.33 -14.91
C SER A 171 -18.11 12.82 -14.59
N SER A 172 -18.62 13.16 -13.41
CA SER A 172 -18.78 14.57 -13.01
C SER A 172 -17.43 15.21 -12.72
N SER A 173 -17.10 16.30 -13.43
CA SER A 173 -15.92 17.13 -13.14
C SER A 173 -16.12 18.11 -11.98
N THR A 174 -17.37 18.27 -11.52
CA THR A 174 -17.73 19.15 -10.40
C THR A 174 -17.91 18.32 -9.13
N GLY A 175 -17.15 18.68 -8.09
CA GLY A 175 -17.26 18.09 -6.76
C GLY A 175 -18.20 18.89 -5.87
N THR A 176 -18.78 18.24 -4.86
CA THR A 176 -19.57 18.90 -3.83
C THR A 176 -18.85 18.78 -2.49
N PHE A 177 -18.51 19.91 -1.88
CA PHE A 177 -18.02 19.90 -0.51
C PHE A 177 -19.13 19.40 0.42
N THR A 178 -18.80 18.40 1.24
CA THR A 178 -19.73 17.72 2.14
C THR A 178 -19.14 17.71 3.55
N GLN A 179 -19.96 17.99 4.56
CA GLN A 179 -19.71 17.65 5.97
C GLN A 179 -20.91 16.85 6.46
N GLY A 180 -20.95 15.56 6.13
CA GLY A 180 -22.18 14.80 6.18
C GLY A 180 -22.05 13.33 5.81
N THR A 181 -23.20 12.67 5.74
CA THR A 181 -23.30 11.27 5.34
C THR A 181 -22.75 11.07 3.93
N LEU A 182 -21.92 10.05 3.75
CA LEU A 182 -21.46 9.60 2.44
C LEU A 182 -22.22 8.34 2.01
N ALA A 183 -22.18 8.02 0.71
CA ALA A 183 -22.55 6.70 0.26
C ALA A 183 -21.72 5.65 1.03
N ALA A 184 -22.35 4.60 1.54
CA ALA A 184 -21.64 3.50 2.17
C ALA A 184 -21.15 2.54 1.09
N PRO A 185 -19.89 2.12 1.10
CA PRO A 185 -19.40 1.20 0.09
C PRO A 185 -20.01 -0.19 0.32
N PRO A 186 -20.34 -0.94 -0.75
CA PRO A 186 -20.60 -2.35 -0.60
C PRO A 186 -19.32 -3.02 -0.10
N LYS A 187 -19.42 -3.70 1.05
CA LYS A 187 -18.35 -4.56 1.57
C LYS A 187 -18.83 -6.01 1.48
N PRO A 188 -18.48 -6.75 0.41
CA PRO A 188 -18.77 -8.17 0.32
C PRO A 188 -18.36 -8.91 1.59
N SER A 189 -19.19 -9.84 2.06
CA SER A 189 -18.91 -10.59 3.30
C SER A 189 -17.60 -11.37 3.26
N VAL A 190 -17.10 -11.70 2.06
CA VAL A 190 -15.79 -12.34 1.87
C VAL A 190 -14.62 -11.46 2.28
N LEU A 191 -14.80 -10.13 2.38
CA LEU A 191 -13.81 -9.18 2.86
C LEU A 191 -13.88 -8.93 4.38
N LEU A 192 -14.89 -9.49 5.06
CA LEU A 192 -15.23 -9.16 6.43
C LEU A 192 -14.89 -10.29 7.41
N ASP A 193 -14.57 -9.90 8.65
CA ASP A 193 -14.47 -10.82 9.78
C ASP A 193 -15.86 -11.19 10.35
N GLY A 194 -15.88 -12.05 11.37
CA GLY A 194 -17.13 -12.47 12.04
C GLY A 194 -17.90 -11.34 12.75
N ALA A 195 -17.27 -10.19 12.97
CA ALA A 195 -17.89 -8.99 13.54
C ALA A 195 -18.36 -8.00 12.45
N GLY A 196 -18.18 -8.31 11.16
CA GLY A 196 -18.54 -7.46 10.04
C GLY A 196 -17.56 -6.31 9.79
N LYS A 197 -16.35 -6.37 10.36
CA LYS A 197 -15.25 -5.42 10.09
C LYS A 197 -14.42 -5.92 8.91
N ILE A 198 -13.69 -5.05 8.23
CA ILE A 198 -12.67 -5.47 7.27
C ILE A 198 -11.72 -6.43 7.99
N PHE A 199 -11.56 -7.62 7.41
CA PHE A 199 -10.73 -8.65 7.98
C PHE A 199 -9.28 -8.15 8.15
N GLY A 200 -8.69 -8.47 9.30
CA GLY A 200 -7.31 -8.17 9.63
C GLY A 200 -6.64 -9.39 10.26
N LYS A 201 -5.38 -9.62 9.90
CA LYS A 201 -4.55 -10.69 10.43
C LYS A 201 -3.13 -10.17 10.59
N GLY A 202 -2.61 -10.18 11.81
CA GLY A 202 -1.21 -9.82 12.06
C GLY A 202 -0.24 -10.85 11.52
N HIS A 203 1.01 -10.43 11.37
CA HIS A 203 2.14 -11.27 10.95
C HIS A 203 2.23 -12.55 11.80
N PRO A 204 2.14 -13.74 11.16
CA PRO A 204 2.30 -15.03 11.84
C PRO A 204 3.72 -15.19 12.44
N GLN A 205 3.83 -15.17 13.77
CA GLN A 205 5.11 -15.39 14.47
C GLN A 205 5.36 -16.85 14.90
N TYR A 206 4.42 -17.75 14.62
CA TYR A 206 4.52 -19.18 14.94
C TYR A 206 4.89 -19.50 16.41
N ALA A 207 4.47 -18.65 17.37
CA ALA A 207 4.93 -18.69 18.76
C ALA A 207 4.67 -20.01 19.52
N THR A 208 3.77 -20.85 19.03
CA THR A 208 3.44 -22.17 19.63
C THR A 208 4.17 -23.34 18.98
N TYR A 209 4.97 -23.11 17.93
CA TYR A 209 5.73 -24.15 17.23
C TYR A 209 7.07 -24.42 17.93
N ALA A 210 7.53 -25.66 17.88
CA ALA A 210 8.86 -26.03 18.34
C ALA A 210 9.89 -25.77 17.24
N VAL A 211 11.17 -25.60 17.61
CA VAL A 211 12.27 -25.48 16.63
C VAL A 211 12.29 -26.66 15.65
N SER A 212 11.94 -27.86 16.11
CA SER A 212 11.86 -29.05 15.26
C SER A 212 10.77 -29.00 14.19
N ASP A 213 9.84 -28.05 14.26
CA ASP A 213 8.80 -27.84 13.24
C ASP A 213 9.28 -27.00 12.06
N PHE A 214 10.49 -26.44 12.16
CA PHE A 214 11.14 -25.69 11.10
C PHE A 214 12.14 -26.56 10.33
N VAL A 215 12.40 -26.19 9.08
CA VAL A 215 13.48 -26.73 8.27
C VAL A 215 14.27 -25.59 7.65
N SER A 216 15.56 -25.49 7.96
CA SER A 216 16.49 -24.53 7.36
C SER A 216 16.77 -24.92 5.91
N VAL A 217 16.62 -23.98 4.97
CA VAL A 217 17.00 -24.20 3.57
C VAL A 217 18.51 -24.43 3.43
N ARG A 218 19.33 -23.84 4.31
CA ARG A 218 20.79 -24.00 4.30
C ARG A 218 21.22 -25.40 4.72
N ASP A 219 20.58 -25.95 5.76
CA ASP A 219 20.79 -27.34 6.18
C ASP A 219 20.36 -28.34 5.11
N GLN A 220 19.46 -27.94 4.19
CA GLN A 220 19.03 -28.73 3.04
C GLN A 220 19.84 -28.45 1.75
N GLY A 221 20.92 -27.65 1.85
CA GLY A 221 21.92 -27.51 0.79
C GLY A 221 21.88 -26.21 0.00
N ALA A 222 20.88 -25.34 0.20
CA ALA A 222 20.85 -24.00 -0.40
C ALA A 222 21.98 -23.14 0.20
N LYS A 223 22.69 -22.37 -0.62
CA LYS A 223 23.86 -21.59 -0.19
C LYS A 223 23.50 -20.21 0.30
N GLY A 224 22.58 -19.52 -0.39
CA GLY A 224 22.21 -18.14 -0.06
C GLY A 224 23.37 -17.17 -0.20
N ASP A 225 24.35 -17.46 -1.07
CA ASP A 225 25.60 -16.69 -1.21
C ASP A 225 25.56 -15.61 -2.30
N GLY A 226 24.42 -15.44 -2.97
CA GLY A 226 24.22 -14.47 -4.06
C GLY A 226 24.80 -14.89 -5.41
N SER A 227 25.35 -16.09 -5.54
CA SER A 227 26.04 -16.56 -6.75
C SER A 227 25.72 -17.99 -7.16
N THR A 228 25.62 -18.91 -6.21
CA THR A 228 25.28 -20.31 -6.44
C THR A 228 23.82 -20.42 -6.86
N ASP A 229 23.56 -21.21 -7.91
CA ASP A 229 22.20 -21.54 -8.32
C ASP A 229 21.56 -22.49 -7.29
N ASP A 230 20.67 -21.93 -6.47
CA ASP A 230 19.98 -22.63 -5.40
C ASP A 230 18.63 -23.22 -5.85
N THR A 231 18.27 -23.10 -7.14
CA THR A 231 16.94 -23.49 -7.63
C THR A 231 16.59 -24.94 -7.28
N ALA A 232 17.51 -25.88 -7.57
CA ALA A 232 17.26 -27.30 -7.34
C ALA A 232 17.21 -27.65 -5.85
N ALA A 233 18.05 -27.01 -5.03
CA ALA A 233 18.08 -27.23 -3.59
C ALA A 233 16.78 -26.71 -2.95
N LEU A 234 16.36 -25.50 -3.30
CA LEU A 234 15.10 -24.91 -2.80
C LEU A 234 13.88 -25.68 -3.27
N GLN A 235 13.84 -26.11 -4.54
CA GLN A 235 12.71 -26.91 -5.04
C GLN A 235 12.62 -28.25 -4.28
N ALA A 236 13.76 -28.91 -4.02
CA ALA A 236 13.78 -30.14 -3.22
C ALA A 236 13.26 -29.92 -1.78
N VAL A 237 13.54 -28.77 -1.18
CA VAL A 237 12.98 -28.40 0.14
C VAL A 237 11.45 -28.31 0.07
N PHE A 238 10.91 -27.58 -0.91
CA PHE A 238 9.46 -27.47 -1.05
C PHE A 238 8.80 -28.82 -1.36
N ASP A 239 9.39 -29.62 -2.25
CA ASP A 239 8.87 -30.94 -2.61
C ASP A 239 8.83 -31.90 -1.41
N ALA A 240 9.80 -31.79 -0.48
CA ALA A 240 9.90 -32.66 0.68
C ALA A 240 9.09 -32.18 1.90
N TYR A 241 9.00 -30.86 2.10
CA TYR A 241 8.57 -30.29 3.39
C TYR A 241 7.37 -29.36 3.34
N ALA A 242 6.87 -28.97 2.16
CA ALA A 242 5.66 -28.16 2.04
C ALA A 242 4.47 -28.82 2.77
N GLY A 243 3.81 -28.08 3.65
CA GLY A 243 2.71 -28.58 4.49
C GLY A 243 3.12 -29.52 5.63
N CYS A 244 4.40 -29.84 5.76
CA CYS A 244 4.94 -30.71 6.82
C CYS A 244 5.80 -29.94 7.83
N LYS A 245 6.51 -28.91 7.38
CA LYS A 245 7.37 -28.03 8.17
C LYS A 245 7.16 -26.58 7.76
N ILE A 246 7.50 -25.67 8.67
CA ILE A 246 7.70 -24.26 8.32
C ILE A 246 9.07 -24.14 7.65
N ILE A 247 9.11 -23.64 6.43
CA ILE A 247 10.34 -23.50 5.66
C ILE A 247 11.05 -22.22 6.11
N PHE A 248 12.20 -22.38 6.74
CA PHE A 248 13.02 -21.28 7.25
C PHE A 248 14.10 -20.92 6.23
N PHE A 249 13.98 -19.74 5.64
CA PHE A 249 15.03 -19.15 4.84
C PHE A 249 16.00 -18.42 5.77
N ASP A 250 17.17 -19.03 5.98
CA ASP A 250 18.28 -18.37 6.66
C ASP A 250 18.69 -17.10 5.88
N ALA A 251 19.22 -16.08 6.55
CA ALA A 251 19.59 -14.82 5.91
C ALA A 251 20.59 -15.04 4.75
N GLY A 252 20.34 -14.41 3.60
CA GLY A 252 21.17 -14.59 2.41
C GLY A 252 20.43 -14.30 1.11
N THR A 253 21.17 -14.38 0.00
CA THR A 253 20.62 -14.19 -1.35
C THR A 253 20.67 -15.50 -2.11
N TYR A 254 19.49 -16.09 -2.34
CA TYR A 254 19.31 -17.37 -3.02
C TYR A 254 19.01 -17.12 -4.49
N VAL A 255 19.98 -17.43 -5.36
CA VAL A 255 19.81 -17.23 -6.81
C VAL A 255 18.98 -18.37 -7.39
N VAL A 256 17.95 -18.02 -8.16
CA VAL A 256 17.17 -18.99 -8.94
C VAL A 256 17.25 -18.67 -10.43
N THR A 257 17.45 -19.70 -11.26
CA THR A 257 17.65 -19.57 -12.72
C THR A 257 16.49 -20.14 -13.55
N SER A 258 15.50 -20.73 -12.88
CA SER A 258 14.22 -21.15 -13.45
C SER A 258 13.12 -21.01 -12.39
N THR A 259 11.86 -21.23 -12.78
CA THR A 259 10.70 -21.05 -11.89
C THR A 259 10.82 -21.91 -10.63
N LEU A 260 10.86 -21.25 -9.47
CA LEU A 260 10.75 -21.86 -8.15
C LEU A 260 9.27 -21.97 -7.78
N LYS A 261 8.79 -23.19 -7.54
CA LYS A 261 7.37 -23.45 -7.23
C LYS A 261 7.21 -23.67 -5.74
N ILE A 262 6.38 -22.84 -5.11
CA ILE A 262 5.96 -22.96 -3.71
C ILE A 262 4.58 -23.62 -3.68
N PRO A 263 4.44 -24.89 -3.23
CA PRO A 263 3.15 -25.57 -3.22
C PRO A 263 2.14 -24.90 -2.28
N ALA A 264 0.85 -25.02 -2.58
CA ALA A 264 -0.20 -24.67 -1.61
C ALA A 264 -0.08 -25.56 -0.35
N GLY A 265 -0.34 -24.99 0.81
CA GLY A 265 -0.11 -25.60 2.12
C GLY A 265 1.20 -25.18 2.79
N THR A 266 2.00 -24.32 2.16
CA THR A 266 3.35 -23.96 2.65
C THR A 266 3.32 -22.74 3.59
N GLN A 267 4.19 -22.77 4.59
CA GLN A 267 4.53 -21.61 5.43
C GLN A 267 6.03 -21.35 5.24
N VAL A 268 6.38 -20.12 4.91
CA VAL A 268 7.75 -19.65 4.67
C VAL A 268 8.03 -18.48 5.59
N VAL A 269 9.18 -18.50 6.26
CA VAL A 269 9.68 -17.38 7.07
C VAL A 269 11.13 -17.12 6.72
N GLY A 270 11.47 -15.84 6.55
CA GLY A 270 12.84 -15.37 6.39
C GLY A 270 13.48 -14.97 7.72
N GLU A 271 14.80 -14.85 7.70
CA GLU A 271 15.58 -14.26 8.76
C GLU A 271 16.09 -12.88 8.33
N ALA A 272 15.39 -11.81 8.73
CA ALA A 272 15.72 -10.41 8.44
C ALA A 272 15.89 -10.07 6.94
N TRP A 273 16.99 -10.48 6.31
CA TRP A 273 17.31 -10.24 4.90
C TRP A 273 17.46 -11.54 4.12
N SER A 274 16.32 -12.16 3.81
CA SER A 274 16.24 -13.41 3.05
C SER A 274 15.71 -13.15 1.65
N VAL A 275 16.58 -13.21 0.66
CA VAL A 275 16.30 -12.77 -0.72
C VAL A 275 16.21 -13.96 -1.65
N ILE A 276 15.12 -14.09 -2.41
CA ILE A 276 15.01 -15.01 -3.56
C ILE A 276 15.19 -14.17 -4.83
N ALA A 277 16.25 -14.42 -5.59
CA ALA A 277 16.65 -13.56 -6.70
C ALA A 277 16.66 -14.31 -8.05
N GLY A 278 15.76 -13.93 -8.96
CA GLY A 278 15.71 -14.49 -10.31
C GLY A 278 16.85 -13.98 -11.19
N LYS A 279 17.55 -14.88 -11.90
CA LYS A 279 18.69 -14.55 -12.76
C LYS A 279 18.76 -15.42 -14.01
N GLY A 280 19.30 -14.86 -15.09
CA GLY A 280 19.75 -15.64 -16.25
C GLY A 280 18.74 -15.72 -17.38
N SER A 281 19.06 -16.51 -18.40
CA SER A 281 18.41 -16.48 -19.72
C SER A 281 16.92 -16.83 -19.70
N ALA A 282 16.45 -17.58 -18.70
CA ALA A 282 15.03 -17.88 -18.55
C ALA A 282 14.17 -16.61 -18.40
N PHE A 283 14.75 -15.52 -17.91
CA PHE A 283 14.03 -14.28 -17.58
C PHE A 283 14.44 -13.10 -18.48
N GLN A 284 15.09 -13.35 -19.62
CA GLN A 284 15.61 -12.30 -20.51
C GLN A 284 14.73 -11.97 -21.72
N ASP A 285 13.63 -12.70 -21.92
CA ASP A 285 12.74 -12.49 -23.06
C ASP A 285 11.42 -11.83 -22.64
N GLN A 286 11.27 -10.53 -22.89
CA GLN A 286 10.01 -9.82 -22.61
C GLN A 286 8.83 -10.25 -23.50
N SER A 287 9.11 -10.89 -24.65
CA SER A 287 8.06 -11.38 -25.55
C SER A 287 7.49 -12.73 -25.09
N ASN A 288 8.24 -13.44 -24.25
CA ASN A 288 7.86 -14.70 -23.63
C ASN A 288 8.21 -14.69 -22.12
N PRO A 289 7.56 -13.82 -21.32
CA PRO A 289 7.91 -13.63 -19.92
C PRO A 289 7.70 -14.93 -19.12
N GLN A 290 8.58 -15.18 -18.16
CA GLN A 290 8.61 -16.39 -17.33
C GLN A 290 8.54 -16.04 -15.84
N VAL A 291 7.88 -16.92 -15.08
CA VAL A 291 7.70 -16.76 -13.63
C VAL A 291 9.00 -17.11 -12.89
N VAL A 292 9.46 -16.24 -12.00
CA VAL A 292 10.56 -16.51 -11.07
C VAL A 292 10.06 -17.34 -9.90
N VAL A 293 9.05 -16.85 -9.16
CA VAL A 293 8.43 -17.57 -8.04
C VAL A 293 6.94 -17.79 -8.31
N GLN A 294 6.52 -19.05 -8.38
CA GLN A 294 5.13 -19.45 -8.54
C GLN A 294 4.55 -19.88 -7.18
N VAL A 295 3.67 -19.04 -6.62
CA VAL A 295 3.03 -19.25 -5.31
C VAL A 295 1.71 -19.99 -5.51
N GLY A 296 1.76 -21.31 -5.30
CA GLY A 296 0.72 -22.25 -5.63
C GLY A 296 0.66 -22.57 -7.13
N ALA A 297 0.22 -23.78 -7.47
CA ALA A 297 -0.14 -24.10 -8.84
C ALA A 297 -1.46 -23.38 -9.22
N PRO A 298 -1.71 -23.06 -10.50
CA PRO A 298 -3.00 -22.54 -10.95
C PRO A 298 -4.18 -23.37 -10.45
N GLY A 299 -5.16 -22.71 -9.81
CA GLY A 299 -6.34 -23.37 -9.23
C GLY A 299 -6.09 -24.12 -7.91
N SER A 300 -4.87 -24.13 -7.37
CA SER A 300 -4.58 -24.74 -6.08
C SER A 300 -5.26 -24.00 -4.92
N THR A 301 -5.60 -24.74 -3.88
CA THR A 301 -6.21 -24.21 -2.66
C THR A 301 -5.42 -24.65 -1.44
N GLY A 302 -5.18 -23.77 -0.48
CA GLY A 302 -4.53 -24.14 0.78
C GLY A 302 -4.12 -22.94 1.61
N LEU A 303 -3.44 -23.22 2.71
CA LEU A 303 -2.67 -22.22 3.44
C LEU A 303 -1.48 -21.76 2.59
N MET A 304 -1.13 -20.49 2.66
CA MET A 304 0.10 -19.93 2.14
C MET A 304 0.46 -18.73 3.02
N GLU A 305 1.50 -18.86 3.83
CA GLU A 305 2.01 -17.76 4.64
C GLU A 305 3.46 -17.52 4.25
N ILE A 306 3.79 -16.29 3.85
CA ILE A 306 5.16 -15.87 3.55
C ILE A 306 5.48 -14.66 4.41
N THR A 307 6.50 -14.74 5.24
CA THR A 307 6.97 -13.61 6.05
C THR A 307 8.45 -13.37 5.88
N ASP A 308 8.87 -12.10 5.92
CA ASP A 308 10.30 -11.71 5.96
C ASP A 308 11.13 -12.12 4.72
N ILE A 309 10.45 -12.41 3.60
CA ILE A 309 11.08 -12.69 2.30
C ILE A 309 11.12 -11.44 1.41
N ILE A 310 12.27 -11.21 0.79
CA ILE A 310 12.44 -10.27 -0.31
C ILE A 310 12.51 -11.05 -1.63
N PHE A 311 11.62 -10.76 -2.56
CA PHE A 311 11.71 -11.23 -3.93
C PHE A 311 12.46 -10.20 -4.78
N ALA A 312 13.44 -10.64 -5.56
CA ALA A 312 14.30 -9.76 -6.33
C ALA A 312 14.68 -10.37 -7.68
N THR A 313 15.44 -9.60 -8.46
CA THR A 313 16.12 -10.06 -9.67
C THR A 313 17.59 -9.65 -9.65
N ILE A 314 18.42 -10.40 -10.39
CA ILE A 314 19.80 -10.04 -10.73
C ILE A 314 19.82 -9.78 -12.23
N GLY A 315 19.88 -8.51 -12.61
CA GLY A 315 19.61 -8.03 -13.95
C GLY A 315 20.71 -8.30 -14.98
N PRO A 316 20.40 -8.12 -16.28
CA PRO A 316 19.08 -7.72 -16.80
C PRO A 316 18.09 -8.90 -16.90
N THR A 317 16.82 -8.64 -16.55
CA THR A 317 15.72 -9.65 -16.56
C THR A 317 14.38 -9.09 -17.07
N PRO A 318 14.32 -8.57 -18.31
CA PRO A 318 13.10 -7.95 -18.88
C PRO A 318 11.91 -8.91 -19.07
N GLY A 319 12.12 -10.22 -18.95
CA GLY A 319 11.09 -11.26 -19.03
C GLY A 319 10.66 -11.81 -17.67
N ALA A 320 11.16 -11.31 -16.55
CA ALA A 320 10.79 -11.83 -15.22
C ALA A 320 9.37 -11.41 -14.80
N ILE A 321 8.48 -12.38 -14.58
CA ILE A 321 7.32 -12.23 -13.69
C ILE A 321 7.79 -12.65 -12.31
N VAL A 322 8.06 -11.69 -11.42
CA VAL A 322 8.83 -11.97 -10.20
C VAL A 322 8.04 -12.87 -9.25
N VAL A 323 6.78 -12.55 -9.01
CA VAL A 323 5.86 -13.40 -8.25
C VAL A 323 4.55 -13.59 -9.02
N GLU A 324 4.22 -14.84 -9.34
CA GLU A 324 2.88 -15.23 -9.79
C GLU A 324 2.15 -15.91 -8.62
N TRP A 325 1.06 -15.29 -8.16
CA TRP A 325 0.28 -15.71 -7.02
C TRP A 325 -1.02 -16.38 -7.49
N ASN A 326 -1.10 -17.70 -7.31
CA ASN A 326 -2.20 -18.53 -7.81
C ASN A 326 -3.09 -19.10 -6.72
N VAL A 327 -2.51 -19.33 -5.54
CA VAL A 327 -3.16 -20.05 -4.46
C VAL A 327 -4.42 -19.33 -3.97
N LYS A 328 -5.46 -20.12 -3.72
CA LYS A 328 -6.69 -19.70 -3.07
C LYS A 328 -6.72 -20.19 -1.63
N GLN A 329 -7.05 -19.32 -0.70
CA GLN A 329 -7.13 -19.63 0.72
C GLN A 329 -8.22 -20.66 1.02
N THR A 330 -7.98 -21.52 2.00
CA THR A 330 -8.99 -22.41 2.61
C THR A 330 -9.59 -21.84 3.90
N THR A 331 -8.91 -20.86 4.50
CA THR A 331 -9.34 -20.09 5.68
C THR A 331 -9.15 -18.60 5.37
N THR A 332 -10.00 -17.72 5.89
CA THR A 332 -9.88 -16.26 5.66
C THR A 332 -8.51 -15.74 6.13
N GLY A 333 -7.79 -15.02 5.28
CA GLY A 333 -6.41 -14.59 5.52
C GLY A 333 -5.39 -15.74 5.49
N GLY A 334 -5.78 -16.91 4.99
CA GLY A 334 -4.95 -18.11 4.95
C GLY A 334 -3.95 -18.12 3.81
N ALA A 335 -4.10 -17.24 2.82
CA ALA A 335 -3.12 -17.03 1.76
C ALA A 335 -2.68 -15.57 1.79
N GLY A 336 -1.44 -15.29 2.19
CA GLY A 336 -0.94 -13.92 2.32
C GLY A 336 0.55 -13.79 2.59
N MET A 337 1.03 -12.55 2.60
CA MET A 337 2.39 -12.20 2.97
C MET A 337 2.45 -10.95 3.86
N TRP A 338 3.41 -10.95 4.79
CA TRP A 338 3.64 -9.91 5.80
C TRP A 338 5.13 -9.60 5.87
N ASP A 339 5.49 -8.32 5.94
CA ASP A 339 6.91 -7.91 5.95
C ASP A 339 7.72 -8.57 4.82
N SER A 340 7.07 -8.71 3.67
CA SER A 340 7.62 -9.31 2.46
C SER A 340 7.48 -8.34 1.31
N TYR A 341 8.55 -8.24 0.54
CA TYR A 341 8.76 -7.14 -0.40
C TYR A 341 9.18 -7.68 -1.76
N ILE A 342 8.94 -6.90 -2.81
CA ILE A 342 9.55 -7.10 -4.12
C ILE A 342 10.47 -5.93 -4.37
N ARG A 343 11.78 -6.18 -4.44
CA ARG A 343 12.80 -5.14 -4.59
C ARG A 343 13.60 -5.38 -5.87
N LEU A 344 13.47 -4.49 -6.84
CA LEU A 344 14.06 -4.63 -8.16
C LEU A 344 15.20 -3.62 -8.36
N GLY A 345 16.44 -4.10 -8.22
CA GLY A 345 17.65 -3.29 -8.33
C GLY A 345 17.97 -2.44 -7.10
N GLY A 346 18.89 -1.49 -7.26
CA GLY A 346 19.24 -0.48 -6.25
C GLY A 346 19.90 -1.02 -4.99
N ALA A 347 20.49 -2.21 -5.05
CA ALA A 347 21.17 -2.81 -3.92
C ALA A 347 22.28 -3.76 -4.37
N ALA A 348 23.26 -3.98 -3.51
CA ALA A 348 24.42 -4.79 -3.80
C ALA A 348 24.05 -6.21 -4.28
N GLY A 349 24.61 -6.61 -5.41
CA GLY A 349 24.44 -7.94 -5.99
C GLY A 349 23.26 -8.06 -6.96
N THR A 350 22.54 -6.97 -7.22
CA THR A 350 21.46 -6.92 -8.22
C THR A 350 21.98 -6.72 -9.64
N ASN A 351 23.21 -6.22 -9.81
CA ASN A 351 23.77 -5.79 -11.10
C ASN A 351 22.94 -4.67 -11.77
N LEU A 352 22.18 -3.94 -10.95
CA LEU A 352 21.26 -2.87 -11.33
C LEU A 352 21.43 -1.71 -10.34
N GLU A 353 22.67 -1.26 -10.19
CA GLU A 353 23.09 -0.23 -9.24
C GLU A 353 23.63 1.00 -10.02
N SER A 354 24.74 1.60 -9.59
CA SER A 354 25.42 2.71 -10.27
C SER A 354 25.76 2.50 -11.76
N ASN A 355 25.72 1.27 -12.28
CA ASN A 355 25.84 0.97 -13.71
C ASN A 355 24.61 1.39 -14.53
N CYS A 356 23.55 1.88 -13.89
CA CYS A 356 22.32 2.39 -14.50
C CYS A 356 22.07 3.88 -14.15
N PRO A 357 23.00 4.79 -14.49
CA PRO A 357 22.89 6.21 -14.14
C PRO A 357 21.73 6.91 -14.85
N THR A 358 21.25 8.01 -14.26
CA THR A 358 20.13 8.81 -14.76
C THR A 358 20.39 9.50 -16.11
N ASP A 359 21.65 9.62 -16.53
CA ASP A 359 22.01 10.18 -17.84
C ASP A 359 21.81 9.19 -19.00
N GLY A 360 21.38 7.96 -18.70
CA GLY A 360 21.11 6.92 -19.68
C GLY A 360 22.35 6.22 -20.23
N SER A 361 23.56 6.55 -19.77
CA SER A 361 24.81 5.95 -20.26
C SER A 361 24.94 4.45 -19.95
N GLY A 362 24.18 3.94 -18.98
CA GLY A 362 24.05 2.50 -18.69
C GLY A 362 23.34 1.71 -19.79
N GLY A 363 22.51 2.38 -20.61
CA GLY A 363 21.72 1.78 -21.68
C GLY A 363 20.51 0.97 -21.17
N ILE A 364 19.41 1.04 -21.92
CA ILE A 364 18.14 0.38 -21.54
C ILE A 364 18.31 -1.13 -21.36
N ASP A 365 19.00 -1.79 -22.29
CA ASP A 365 19.12 -3.25 -22.31
C ASP A 365 19.82 -3.83 -21.07
N ASN A 366 20.71 -3.06 -20.45
CA ASN A 366 21.44 -3.49 -19.24
C ASN A 366 20.64 -3.22 -17.95
N CYS A 367 19.66 -2.32 -18.00
CA CYS A 367 18.98 -1.78 -16.82
C CYS A 367 17.54 -2.30 -16.66
N TYR A 368 17.19 -3.37 -17.37
CA TYR A 368 15.92 -4.06 -17.20
C TYR A 368 15.88 -4.87 -15.91
N ALA A 369 14.89 -4.58 -15.07
CA ALA A 369 14.72 -5.22 -13.78
C ALA A 369 13.65 -6.32 -13.77
N ALA A 370 12.50 -6.11 -14.41
CA ALA A 370 11.44 -7.13 -14.52
C ALA A 370 10.40 -6.83 -15.61
N PHE A 371 9.64 -7.85 -16.02
CA PHE A 371 8.46 -7.69 -16.86
C PHE A 371 7.23 -7.25 -16.05
N LEU A 372 7.00 -7.93 -14.92
CA LEU A 372 5.88 -7.75 -13.99
C LEU A 372 6.33 -8.16 -12.59
N ALA A 373 6.11 -7.31 -11.59
CA ALA A 373 6.56 -7.61 -10.24
C ALA A 373 5.62 -8.62 -9.54
N LEU A 374 4.33 -8.32 -9.44
CA LEU A 374 3.34 -9.20 -8.78
C LEU A 374 2.12 -9.44 -9.68
N HIS A 375 1.79 -10.70 -9.91
CA HIS A 375 0.58 -11.13 -10.63
C HIS A 375 -0.34 -11.94 -9.73
N LEU A 376 -1.47 -11.36 -9.29
CA LEU A 376 -2.55 -12.10 -8.65
C LEU A 376 -3.47 -12.68 -9.73
N THR A 377 -3.40 -13.99 -9.95
CA THR A 377 -4.16 -14.63 -11.03
C THR A 377 -5.64 -14.81 -10.67
N ALA A 378 -6.48 -15.09 -11.68
CA ALA A 378 -7.93 -15.02 -11.56
C ALA A 378 -8.56 -15.82 -10.40
N SER A 379 -8.02 -17.01 -10.09
CA SER A 379 -8.55 -17.86 -9.02
C SER A 379 -7.97 -17.56 -7.64
N SER A 380 -6.95 -16.72 -7.56
CA SER A 380 -6.15 -16.53 -6.36
C SER A 380 -6.88 -15.70 -5.30
N THR A 381 -6.39 -15.74 -4.06
CA THR A 381 -6.78 -14.83 -2.97
C THR A 381 -5.53 -14.40 -2.23
N ALA A 382 -5.48 -13.18 -1.71
CA ALA A 382 -4.28 -12.68 -1.07
C ALA A 382 -4.58 -11.73 0.09
N TYR A 383 -3.86 -11.89 1.20
CA TYR A 383 -3.75 -10.90 2.27
C TYR A 383 -2.33 -10.33 2.24
N LEU A 384 -2.17 -9.11 1.79
CA LEU A 384 -0.88 -8.44 1.61
C LEU A 384 -0.80 -7.30 2.64
N GLU A 385 0.09 -7.41 3.62
CA GLU A 385 0.22 -6.40 4.69
C GLU A 385 1.64 -5.84 4.72
N GLY A 386 1.74 -4.52 4.51
CA GLY A 386 3.02 -3.81 4.43
C GLY A 386 3.88 -4.17 3.21
N THR A 387 3.33 -4.89 2.22
CA THR A 387 4.06 -5.28 1.01
C THR A 387 4.46 -4.04 0.20
N TRP A 388 5.76 -3.92 -0.04
CA TRP A 388 6.34 -2.91 -0.92
C TRP A 388 6.85 -3.56 -2.20
N VAL A 389 6.36 -3.08 -3.34
CA VAL A 389 6.76 -3.49 -4.69
C VAL A 389 7.51 -2.31 -5.31
N TRP A 390 8.83 -2.33 -5.17
CA TRP A 390 9.68 -1.19 -5.50
C TRP A 390 10.61 -1.52 -6.65
N LEU A 391 10.51 -0.74 -7.72
CA LEU A 391 11.58 -0.61 -8.71
C LEU A 391 12.52 0.50 -8.28
N ALA A 392 13.81 0.20 -8.11
CA ALA A 392 14.71 1.15 -7.50
C ALA A 392 14.85 2.46 -8.29
N ASP A 393 14.53 3.57 -7.63
CA ASP A 393 14.77 4.93 -8.11
C ASP A 393 16.17 5.45 -7.73
N HIS A 394 16.80 4.84 -6.73
CA HIS A 394 18.16 5.13 -6.28
C HIS A 394 18.90 3.86 -5.81
N ASP A 395 20.24 3.93 -5.79
CA ASP A 395 21.11 2.88 -5.27
C ASP A 395 21.27 3.03 -3.76
N MET A 396 20.72 2.09 -2.98
CA MET A 396 20.74 2.12 -1.50
C MET A 396 22.11 1.79 -0.91
N ASP A 397 22.94 1.03 -1.63
CA ASP A 397 24.27 0.61 -1.16
C ASP A 397 25.39 1.47 -1.78
N GLY A 398 25.05 2.31 -2.75
CA GLY A 398 25.92 3.29 -3.38
C GLY A 398 26.25 4.48 -2.47
N THR A 399 27.47 5.02 -2.57
CA THR A 399 27.86 6.21 -1.79
C THR A 399 27.01 7.42 -2.18
N GLY A 400 26.27 7.96 -1.22
CA GLY A 400 25.44 9.15 -1.41
C GLY A 400 24.08 8.87 -2.05
N ASN A 401 23.67 7.60 -2.13
CA ASN A 401 22.38 7.13 -2.63
C ASN A 401 22.00 7.76 -3.98
N PRO A 402 22.84 7.62 -5.02
CA PRO A 402 22.59 8.26 -6.30
C PRO A 402 21.31 7.71 -6.94
N MET A 403 20.53 8.60 -7.57
CA MET A 403 19.41 8.18 -8.41
C MET A 403 19.90 7.31 -9.57
N ILE A 404 19.06 6.37 -9.99
CA ILE A 404 19.32 5.44 -11.10
C ILE A 404 18.11 5.37 -12.04
N SER A 405 18.30 4.85 -13.25
CA SER A 405 17.25 4.56 -14.22
C SER A 405 17.15 3.06 -14.44
N LEU A 406 16.19 2.42 -13.78
CA LEU A 406 15.87 1.01 -14.01
C LEU A 406 14.52 0.87 -14.73
N TYR A 407 14.33 -0.27 -15.39
CA TYR A 407 13.13 -0.50 -16.20
C TYR A 407 12.42 -1.79 -15.75
N SER A 408 11.29 -1.62 -15.08
CA SER A 408 10.30 -2.68 -14.83
C SER A 408 8.99 -2.31 -15.47
N GLY A 409 8.37 -3.23 -16.21
CA GLY A 409 7.17 -2.93 -16.98
C GLY A 409 5.97 -2.60 -16.10
N ARG A 410 5.69 -3.46 -15.13
CA ARG A 410 4.42 -3.50 -14.39
C ARG A 410 4.67 -3.76 -12.91
N GLY A 411 3.97 -3.04 -12.04
CA GLY A 411 3.96 -3.29 -10.61
C GLY A 411 3.09 -4.49 -10.26
N ILE A 412 1.85 -4.21 -9.85
CA ILE A 412 0.88 -5.19 -9.40
C ILE A 412 -0.25 -5.31 -10.43
N LEU A 413 -0.39 -6.50 -11.02
CA LEU A 413 -1.56 -6.90 -11.80
C LEU A 413 -2.42 -7.82 -10.94
N SER A 414 -3.70 -7.47 -10.75
CA SER A 414 -4.68 -8.36 -10.14
C SER A 414 -5.83 -8.65 -11.09
N GLU A 415 -6.03 -9.94 -11.35
CA GLU A 415 -7.21 -10.48 -12.01
C GLU A 415 -8.07 -11.29 -11.01
N SER A 416 -7.65 -11.34 -9.74
CA SER A 416 -8.27 -12.16 -8.70
C SER A 416 -9.75 -11.85 -8.52
N ALA A 417 -10.58 -12.91 -8.49
CA ALA A 417 -11.98 -12.83 -8.07
C ALA A 417 -12.16 -12.60 -6.54
N GLY A 418 -11.05 -12.54 -5.82
CA GLY A 418 -10.99 -12.23 -4.40
C GLY A 418 -11.42 -13.39 -3.47
N PRO A 419 -11.40 -13.12 -2.16
CA PRO A 419 -11.07 -11.82 -1.56
C PRO A 419 -9.57 -11.48 -1.65
N VAL A 420 -9.29 -10.19 -1.81
CA VAL A 420 -7.94 -9.62 -1.70
C VAL A 420 -7.94 -8.45 -0.72
N TRP A 421 -6.98 -8.44 0.19
CA TRP A 421 -6.71 -7.33 1.08
C TRP A 421 -5.31 -6.80 0.83
N MET A 422 -5.20 -5.52 0.52
CA MET A 422 -3.95 -4.78 0.38
C MET A 422 -3.89 -3.76 1.49
N ILE A 423 -3.23 -4.13 2.60
CA ILE A 423 -3.15 -3.36 3.84
C ILE A 423 -1.82 -2.61 3.84
N GLY A 424 -1.84 -1.31 3.58
CA GLY A 424 -0.63 -0.48 3.55
C GLY A 424 0.38 -0.94 2.49
N THR A 425 -0.07 -1.31 1.30
CA THR A 425 0.82 -1.73 0.22
C THR A 425 1.30 -0.54 -0.61
N ALA A 426 2.51 -0.64 -1.15
CA ALA A 426 3.06 0.34 -2.08
C ALA A 426 3.55 -0.36 -3.36
N ALA A 427 3.36 0.30 -4.52
CA ALA A 427 3.93 -0.14 -5.79
C ALA A 427 4.48 1.09 -6.52
N GLU A 428 5.75 1.08 -6.92
CA GLU A 428 6.42 2.31 -7.33
C GLU A 428 7.38 2.13 -8.52
N HIS A 429 7.43 3.19 -9.33
CA HIS A 429 8.38 3.42 -10.41
C HIS A 429 8.28 2.46 -11.61
N HIS A 430 7.22 1.67 -11.72
CA HIS A 430 7.00 0.80 -12.88
C HIS A 430 6.54 1.60 -14.11
N ALA A 431 7.03 1.22 -15.29
CA ALA A 431 6.93 2.00 -16.51
C ALA A 431 5.50 2.16 -17.06
N LEU A 432 4.63 1.16 -16.90
CA LEU A 432 3.26 1.18 -17.42
C LEU A 432 2.25 1.53 -16.34
N TYR A 433 2.31 0.84 -15.20
CA TYR A 433 1.40 1.06 -14.08
C TYR A 433 1.96 0.52 -12.78
N GLN A 434 1.53 1.13 -11.68
CA GLN A 434 1.81 0.65 -10.34
C GLN A 434 0.78 -0.40 -9.90
N TYR A 435 -0.52 -0.10 -10.06
CA TYR A 435 -1.63 -1.04 -9.83
C TYR A 435 -2.54 -1.16 -11.06
N ASN A 436 -2.84 -2.38 -11.49
CA ASN A 436 -3.83 -2.68 -12.53
C ASN A 436 -4.80 -3.77 -12.08
N LEU A 437 -6.08 -3.43 -11.94
CA LEU A 437 -7.16 -4.36 -11.59
C LEU A 437 -7.99 -4.66 -12.84
N GLN A 438 -8.01 -5.92 -13.28
CA GLN A 438 -8.57 -6.33 -14.57
C GLN A 438 -9.48 -7.53 -14.40
N GLY A 439 -10.79 -7.33 -14.52
CA GLY A 439 -11.75 -8.41 -14.20
C GLY A 439 -11.78 -8.80 -12.72
N ALA A 440 -11.10 -8.04 -11.85
CA ALA A 440 -10.92 -8.34 -10.45
C ALA A 440 -12.22 -8.14 -9.66
N GLN A 441 -12.37 -8.87 -8.55
CA GLN A 441 -13.52 -8.73 -7.68
C GLN A 441 -13.12 -8.74 -6.21
N ASN A 442 -13.91 -8.05 -5.37
CA ASN A 442 -13.83 -8.12 -3.92
C ASN A 442 -12.44 -7.79 -3.38
N HIS A 443 -12.02 -6.53 -3.59
CA HIS A 443 -10.74 -6.01 -3.09
C HIS A 443 -10.96 -4.93 -2.04
N TYR A 444 -10.24 -5.02 -0.93
CA TYR A 444 -10.01 -3.91 0.00
C TYR A 444 -8.56 -3.44 -0.12
N MET A 445 -8.37 -2.16 -0.33
CA MET A 445 -7.06 -1.53 -0.56
C MET A 445 -6.95 -0.30 0.34
N GLY A 446 -6.17 -0.36 1.41
CA GLY A 446 -6.17 0.67 2.44
C GLY A 446 -4.89 0.70 3.29
N LEU A 447 -4.08 1.77 3.24
CA LEU A 447 -3.93 2.70 2.12
C LEU A 447 -3.05 2.04 1.04
N ILE A 448 -3.24 2.42 -0.22
CA ILE A 448 -2.26 2.17 -1.29
C ILE A 448 -1.39 3.39 -1.56
N GLN A 449 -0.14 3.17 -1.95
CA GLN A 449 0.79 4.26 -2.28
C GLN A 449 1.51 3.98 -3.62
N THR A 450 1.76 5.02 -4.42
CA THR A 450 2.47 4.92 -5.69
C THR A 450 3.32 6.12 -6.04
N GLU A 451 4.43 5.87 -6.74
CA GLU A 451 5.20 6.89 -7.45
C GLU A 451 5.43 6.53 -8.92
N THR A 452 5.39 7.54 -9.80
CA THR A 452 5.80 7.42 -11.20
C THR A 452 7.34 7.37 -11.30
N PRO A 453 7.93 6.57 -12.21
CA PRO A 453 9.39 6.55 -12.37
C PRO A 453 9.93 7.91 -12.80
N TYR A 454 11.00 8.37 -12.15
CA TYR A 454 11.48 9.75 -12.26
C TYR A 454 11.98 10.13 -13.66
N TYR A 455 12.40 9.14 -14.45
CA TYR A 455 12.82 9.37 -15.83
C TYR A 455 11.64 9.76 -16.74
N GLN A 456 10.41 9.39 -16.41
CA GLN A 456 9.26 9.70 -17.28
C GLN A 456 9.04 11.21 -17.38
N PRO A 457 8.73 11.73 -18.58
CA PRO A 457 8.31 11.01 -19.78
C PRO A 457 9.44 10.66 -20.77
N THR A 458 10.69 10.49 -20.32
CA THR A 458 11.84 10.12 -21.19
C THR A 458 12.53 8.83 -20.72
N PRO A 459 12.23 7.66 -21.33
CA PRO A 459 11.20 7.45 -22.34
C PRO A 459 9.78 7.51 -21.76
N ALA A 460 8.80 7.80 -22.61
CA ALA A 460 7.39 7.84 -22.23
C ALA A 460 6.84 6.42 -22.12
N ALA A 461 5.89 6.20 -21.21
CA ALA A 461 5.11 4.97 -21.16
C ALA A 461 4.46 4.70 -22.54
N PRO A 462 4.45 3.44 -23.05
CA PRO A 462 4.85 2.20 -22.39
C PRO A 462 6.35 1.84 -22.51
N SER A 463 7.14 2.65 -23.22
CA SER A 463 8.56 2.36 -23.45
C SER A 463 9.34 2.30 -22.13
N PRO A 464 10.33 1.37 -21.99
CA PRO A 464 10.90 0.52 -23.04
C PRO A 464 10.18 -0.82 -23.28
N PHE A 465 9.02 -1.02 -22.65
CA PHE A 465 8.20 -2.21 -22.87
C PHE A 465 7.16 -1.97 -23.97
N SER A 466 6.66 -3.05 -24.55
CA SER A 466 5.48 -3.01 -25.42
C SER A 466 4.22 -3.32 -24.63
N VAL A 467 3.10 -2.73 -25.06
CA VAL A 467 1.76 -3.10 -24.58
C VAL A 467 1.51 -4.58 -24.91
N ASN A 468 1.06 -5.34 -23.92
CA ASN A 468 0.79 -6.76 -23.99
C ASN A 468 -0.65 -7.04 -23.53
N SER A 469 -1.50 -7.43 -24.48
CA SER A 469 -2.92 -7.71 -24.22
C SER A 469 -3.18 -8.97 -23.39
N THR A 470 -2.20 -9.89 -23.32
CA THR A 470 -2.26 -11.06 -22.41
C THR A 470 -2.27 -10.59 -20.96
N PHE A 471 -1.43 -9.60 -20.62
CA PHE A 471 -1.32 -9.01 -19.28
C PHE A 471 -2.19 -7.77 -19.08
N LYS A 472 -3.20 -7.59 -19.94
CA LYS A 472 -4.25 -6.57 -19.79
C LYS A 472 -3.71 -5.16 -19.60
N ASP A 473 -2.64 -4.83 -20.31
CA ASP A 473 -2.06 -3.50 -20.23
C ASP A 473 -3.07 -2.41 -20.63
N PRO A 474 -3.10 -1.29 -19.91
CA PRO A 474 -3.96 -0.17 -20.24
C PRO A 474 -3.52 0.51 -21.55
N SER A 475 -4.42 1.32 -22.10
CA SER A 475 -4.08 2.21 -23.20
C SER A 475 -3.26 3.41 -22.71
N PHE A 476 -2.30 3.85 -23.52
CA PHE A 476 -1.49 5.07 -23.31
C PHE A 476 -1.82 6.17 -24.34
N ASN A 477 -3.01 6.12 -24.94
CA ASN A 477 -3.45 7.15 -25.88
C ASN A 477 -3.59 8.50 -25.15
N GLY A 478 -2.68 9.43 -25.44
CA GLY A 478 -2.68 10.77 -24.83
C GLY A 478 -2.16 10.79 -23.38
N VAL A 479 -1.41 9.76 -22.96
CA VAL A 479 -0.75 9.70 -21.64
C VAL A 479 0.68 9.21 -21.83
N SER A 480 1.65 9.92 -21.26
CA SER A 480 3.10 9.61 -21.41
C SER A 480 3.75 9.04 -20.16
N SER A 481 3.01 8.91 -19.07
CA SER A 481 3.49 8.45 -17.77
C SER A 481 2.71 7.23 -17.30
N ALA A 482 3.29 6.50 -16.36
CA ALA A 482 2.66 5.33 -15.76
C ALA A 482 1.36 5.70 -15.02
N TRP A 483 0.40 4.77 -15.04
CA TRP A 483 -0.78 4.89 -14.20
C TRP A 483 -0.45 4.54 -12.74
N GLY A 484 -0.90 5.36 -11.79
CA GLY A 484 -0.87 4.99 -10.37
C GLY A 484 -1.85 3.83 -10.13
N LEU A 485 -3.09 4.01 -10.56
CA LEU A 485 -4.13 2.98 -10.49
C LEU A 485 -4.93 2.95 -11.78
N THR A 486 -5.07 1.77 -12.39
CA THR A 486 -6.04 1.53 -13.46
C THR A 486 -6.98 0.38 -13.09
N VAL A 487 -8.29 0.58 -13.30
CA VAL A 487 -9.33 -0.42 -12.99
C VAL A 487 -10.23 -0.61 -14.20
N ALA A 488 -10.37 -1.85 -14.67
CA ALA A 488 -11.28 -2.19 -15.74
C ALA A 488 -12.00 -3.52 -15.50
N ASN A 489 -13.26 -3.57 -15.95
CA ASN A 489 -14.17 -4.70 -15.85
C ASN A 489 -14.23 -5.34 -14.45
N SER A 490 -14.03 -4.55 -13.38
CA SER A 490 -13.84 -5.05 -12.01
C SER A 490 -15.02 -4.68 -11.12
N SER A 491 -15.31 -5.45 -10.07
CA SER A 491 -16.46 -5.17 -9.20
C SER A 491 -16.15 -5.31 -7.71
N ASN A 492 -16.88 -4.56 -6.87
CA ASN A 492 -16.67 -4.52 -5.43
C ASN A 492 -15.22 -4.17 -5.04
N ILE A 493 -14.68 -3.12 -5.67
CA ILE A 493 -13.36 -2.59 -5.36
C ILE A 493 -13.53 -1.43 -4.38
N LEU A 494 -12.92 -1.55 -3.20
CA LEU A 494 -12.90 -0.51 -2.19
C LEU A 494 -11.45 -0.06 -1.96
N VAL A 495 -11.15 1.16 -2.42
CA VAL A 495 -9.91 1.87 -2.08
C VAL A 495 -10.24 2.83 -0.94
N PHE A 496 -9.60 2.65 0.21
CA PHE A 496 -9.85 3.40 1.43
C PHE A 496 -8.53 4.02 1.90
N GLY A 497 -8.21 5.19 1.34
CA GLY A 497 -6.90 5.82 1.39
C GLY A 497 -6.05 5.46 0.18
N ALA A 498 -5.58 6.47 -0.57
CA ALA A 498 -4.64 6.27 -1.67
C ALA A 498 -3.73 7.49 -1.83
N GLY A 499 -2.40 7.30 -1.75
CA GLY A 499 -1.41 8.33 -2.01
C GLY A 499 -0.70 8.09 -3.34
N LEU A 500 -1.09 8.81 -4.40
CA LEU A 500 -0.57 8.55 -5.75
C LEU A 500 0.21 9.75 -6.31
N TYR A 501 1.52 9.61 -6.48
CA TYR A 501 2.41 10.75 -6.64
C TYR A 501 3.17 10.76 -7.97
N SER A 502 3.38 11.98 -8.48
CA SER A 502 4.22 12.27 -9.63
C SER A 502 5.12 13.45 -9.29
N PHE A 503 6.38 13.17 -9.01
CA PHE A 503 7.30 14.19 -8.49
C PHE A 503 8.18 14.84 -9.56
N TYR A 504 8.34 14.18 -10.70
CA TYR A 504 9.36 14.52 -11.67
C TYR A 504 8.81 14.54 -13.09
N SER A 505 9.47 15.34 -13.92
CA SER A 505 9.46 15.21 -15.38
C SER A 505 10.90 15.10 -15.84
N ASN A 506 11.37 13.89 -16.17
CA ASN A 506 12.76 13.61 -16.55
C ASN A 506 13.76 14.12 -15.50
N TYR A 507 13.62 13.67 -14.26
CA TYR A 507 14.43 14.04 -13.08
C TYR A 507 14.39 15.52 -12.67
N ASP A 508 13.60 16.36 -13.35
CA ASP A 508 13.34 17.75 -12.96
C ASP A 508 12.03 17.88 -12.17
N GLN A 509 12.03 18.73 -11.12
CA GLN A 509 10.88 18.92 -10.22
C GLN A 509 10.15 20.26 -10.42
N THR A 510 10.47 21.05 -11.45
CA THR A 510 9.82 22.36 -11.67
C THR A 510 8.31 22.21 -11.86
N CYS A 511 7.87 21.08 -12.41
CA CYS A 511 6.48 20.70 -12.62
C CYS A 511 5.63 20.62 -11.34
N LEU A 512 6.25 20.46 -10.15
CA LEU A 512 5.54 20.45 -8.88
C LEU A 512 4.88 21.80 -8.57
N THR A 513 5.50 22.90 -8.99
CA THR A 513 4.97 24.26 -8.75
C THR A 513 3.66 24.48 -9.51
N SER A 514 3.55 23.92 -10.71
CA SER A 514 2.36 23.98 -11.56
C SER A 514 1.44 22.76 -11.40
N VAL A 515 1.81 21.79 -10.56
CA VAL A 515 1.07 20.53 -10.32
C VAL A 515 0.76 19.79 -11.61
N ASN A 516 1.76 19.63 -12.48
CA ASN A 516 1.61 19.06 -13.83
C ASN A 516 2.81 18.20 -14.26
N CYS A 517 3.43 17.49 -13.33
CA CYS A 517 4.47 16.49 -13.62
C CYS A 517 3.94 15.35 -14.50
N GLN A 518 2.66 15.01 -14.33
CA GLN A 518 1.92 14.18 -15.29
C GLN A 518 0.47 14.63 -15.48
N ASP A 519 -0.13 14.21 -16.59
CA ASP A 519 -1.48 14.63 -16.94
C ASP A 519 -2.56 13.87 -16.16
N GLN A 520 -2.45 12.54 -16.03
CA GLN A 520 -3.48 11.67 -15.44
C GLN A 520 -2.81 10.59 -14.58
N ILE A 521 -3.44 10.12 -13.50
CA ILE A 521 -2.84 9.12 -12.59
C ILE A 521 -3.78 7.98 -12.16
N VAL A 522 -5.08 8.23 -12.04
CA VAL A 522 -6.10 7.17 -11.84
C VAL A 522 -6.96 7.06 -13.09
N ASN A 523 -7.19 5.84 -13.56
CA ASN A 523 -8.13 5.57 -14.65
C ASN A 523 -9.10 4.44 -14.29
N ILE A 524 -10.39 4.67 -14.47
CA ILE A 524 -11.45 3.69 -14.18
C ILE A 524 -12.35 3.60 -15.40
N ASP A 525 -12.73 2.40 -15.83
CA ASP A 525 -13.72 2.28 -16.90
C ASP A 525 -15.15 2.58 -16.42
N SER A 526 -16.09 2.70 -17.36
CA SER A 526 -17.48 3.05 -17.04
C SER A 526 -18.31 1.88 -16.47
N THR A 527 -17.78 0.66 -16.43
CA THR A 527 -18.51 -0.56 -16.05
C THR A 527 -18.09 -1.10 -14.69
N SER A 528 -16.92 -0.70 -14.19
CA SER A 528 -16.42 -1.18 -12.91
C SER A 528 -17.23 -0.65 -11.73
N SER A 529 -17.32 -1.41 -10.64
CA SER A 529 -17.90 -0.93 -9.38
C SER A 529 -16.77 -0.63 -8.40
N VAL A 530 -16.47 0.66 -8.26
CA VAL A 530 -15.32 1.15 -7.49
C VAL A 530 -15.76 2.28 -6.55
N TYR A 531 -15.31 2.18 -5.31
CA TYR A 531 -15.43 3.22 -4.28
C TYR A 531 -14.02 3.64 -3.89
N ILE A 532 -13.73 4.94 -3.98
CA ILE A 532 -12.45 5.51 -3.56
C ILE A 532 -12.72 6.56 -2.49
N TYR A 533 -12.17 6.37 -1.30
CA TYR A 533 -12.19 7.34 -0.22
C TYR A 533 -10.77 7.86 0.01
N ASN A 534 -10.66 9.16 0.28
CA ASN A 534 -9.38 9.82 0.57
C ASN A 534 -8.30 9.47 -0.46
N LEU A 535 -8.53 9.85 -1.72
CA LEU A 535 -7.53 9.79 -2.77
C LEU A 535 -6.72 11.08 -2.76
N GLN A 536 -5.46 10.97 -2.37
CA GLN A 536 -4.46 12.02 -2.47
C GLN A 536 -3.64 11.84 -3.75
N THR A 537 -3.37 12.93 -4.44
CA THR A 537 -2.39 12.95 -5.52
C THR A 537 -1.40 14.09 -5.37
N VAL A 538 -0.23 13.94 -5.98
CA VAL A 538 0.80 14.98 -6.05
C VAL A 538 1.24 15.14 -7.51
N GLY A 539 1.41 16.40 -7.95
CA GLY A 539 2.01 16.73 -9.24
C GLY A 539 1.23 16.25 -10.46
N THR A 540 -0.07 15.95 -10.32
CA THR A 540 -0.90 15.44 -11.41
C THR A 540 -2.02 16.40 -11.77
N THR A 541 -2.22 16.69 -13.06
CA THR A 541 -3.28 17.61 -13.53
C THR A 541 -4.69 17.06 -13.26
N TYR A 542 -4.95 15.81 -13.64
CA TYR A 542 -6.20 15.10 -13.40
C TYR A 542 -5.99 13.95 -12.43
N GLN A 543 -6.52 14.12 -11.22
CA GLN A 543 -6.40 13.14 -10.14
C GLN A 543 -7.13 11.84 -10.49
N LEU A 544 -8.25 11.95 -11.24
CA LEU A 544 -9.06 10.82 -11.65
C LEU A 544 -9.62 11.02 -13.06
N SER A 545 -9.56 9.94 -13.82
CA SER A 545 -10.04 9.82 -15.19
C SER A 545 -11.04 8.66 -15.31
N VAL A 546 -12.01 8.83 -16.19
CA VAL A 546 -12.98 7.78 -16.54
C VAL A 546 -12.85 7.45 -18.02
N GLY A 547 -12.57 6.20 -18.34
CA GLY A 547 -12.38 5.73 -19.72
C GLY A 547 -11.27 6.46 -20.48
N GLY A 548 -10.17 6.80 -19.79
CA GLY A 548 -9.01 7.52 -20.35
C GLY A 548 -9.20 9.03 -20.50
N THR A 549 -10.33 9.57 -20.06
CA THR A 549 -10.61 11.02 -20.09
C THR A 549 -10.47 11.60 -18.69
N GLY A 550 -9.62 12.62 -18.52
CA GLY A 550 -9.47 13.34 -17.25
C GLY A 550 -10.77 14.01 -16.80
N ILE A 551 -11.23 13.68 -15.60
CA ILE A 551 -12.50 14.17 -15.04
C ILE A 551 -12.26 15.13 -13.88
N VAL A 552 -11.49 14.70 -12.88
CA VAL A 552 -11.32 15.48 -11.64
C VAL A 552 -10.00 16.23 -11.67
N ASN A 553 -10.07 17.51 -11.99
CA ASN A 553 -8.89 18.37 -12.00
C ASN A 553 -8.39 18.66 -10.56
N GLN A 554 -7.08 18.65 -10.37
CA GLN A 554 -6.42 18.89 -9.08
C GLN A 554 -6.73 20.26 -8.49
N ALA A 555 -6.94 21.29 -9.33
CA ALA A 555 -7.16 22.67 -8.89
C ALA A 555 -8.41 22.84 -8.02
N ASN A 556 -9.36 21.91 -8.10
CA ASN A 556 -10.58 21.91 -7.29
C ASN A 556 -10.37 21.31 -5.88
N ASN A 557 -9.20 20.74 -5.61
CA ASN A 557 -8.97 19.84 -4.48
C ASN A 557 -7.64 20.12 -3.75
N ALA A 558 -7.12 21.35 -3.84
CA ALA A 558 -5.91 21.76 -3.13
C ALA A 558 -6.04 21.50 -1.62
N ASN A 559 -5.07 20.81 -1.03
CA ASN A 559 -5.14 20.38 0.36
C ASN A 559 -3.74 20.27 0.99
N GLY A 560 -3.00 21.37 1.00
CA GLY A 560 -1.59 21.39 1.39
C GLY A 560 -0.67 21.13 0.20
N PHE A 561 0.32 20.26 0.40
CA PHE A 561 1.24 19.83 -0.66
C PHE A 561 0.55 18.89 -1.67
N ALA A 562 -0.30 17.98 -1.18
CA ALA A 562 -1.12 17.10 -2.00
C ALA A 562 -2.47 17.74 -2.37
N GLN A 563 -3.16 17.11 -3.31
CA GLN A 563 -4.55 17.38 -3.68
C GLN A 563 -5.40 16.19 -3.28
N THR A 564 -6.61 16.41 -2.79
CA THR A 564 -7.40 15.34 -2.15
C THR A 564 -8.84 15.28 -2.65
N ILE A 565 -9.24 14.13 -3.15
CA ILE A 565 -10.63 13.73 -3.33
C ILE A 565 -11.07 12.95 -2.08
N THR A 566 -12.04 13.48 -1.34
CA THR A 566 -12.55 12.82 -0.13
C THR A 566 -13.33 11.55 -0.46
N SER A 567 -14.14 11.59 -1.51
CA SER A 567 -14.90 10.43 -1.98
C SER A 567 -15.16 10.52 -3.47
N TRP A 568 -14.99 9.41 -4.16
CA TRP A 568 -15.47 9.20 -5.52
C TRP A 568 -16.14 7.83 -5.62
N THR A 569 -17.24 7.78 -6.40
CA THR A 569 -18.00 6.55 -6.64
C THR A 569 -18.34 6.43 -8.12
N GLN A 570 -18.17 5.25 -8.71
CA GLN A 570 -18.49 5.00 -10.13
C GLN A 570 -20.00 4.98 -10.40
#